data_AF-A0A0F9JZX8-F1
#
_entry.id   AF-A0A0F9JZX8-F1
#
_cell.length_a   1.000
_cell.length_b   1.000
_cell.length_c   1.000
_cell.angle_alpha   90.00
_cell.angle_beta   90.00
_cell.angle_gamma   90.00
#
_symmetry.space_group_name_H-M   'P 1'
#
loop_
_entity.id
_entity.type
_entity.pdbx_description
1 polymer ?
#
loop_
_entity_poly.entity_id
_entity_poly.type
_entity_poly.pdbx_seq_one_letter_code
_entity_poly.pdbx_strand_id
1 'polypeptide(L)'
;QAGPVPTNIREHIFNILRKKGVLKNLTKELTDLGYTNDEIRDELEIPKRTKVETKIKIKSKVVAKPTVIEELVKNDKVKSHAALDSEPKEEIPIEKPSTGGSIEEVIIEHLTKKKIIVTKAQFVNEIKEIGFNQKEIEKSINDLKVQGRIKYSRASPKGWSLT
;
A
#
# COMPACT_ATOMS: atom_id res chain seq x y z
N GLN A 1 5.87 13.65 43.47
CA GLN A 1 4.55 14.23 43.14
C GLN A 1 4.22 13.83 41.71
N ALA A 2 3.15 13.05 41.51
CA ALA A 2 2.68 12.73 40.16
C ALA A 2 1.83 13.91 39.66
N GLY A 3 2.21 14.50 38.52
CA GLY A 3 1.45 15.58 37.90
C GLY A 3 0.04 15.14 37.47
N PRO A 4 -0.84 16.08 37.10
CA PRO A 4 -2.19 15.77 36.66
C PRO A 4 -2.16 14.79 35.48
N VAL A 5 -2.93 13.70 35.60
CA VAL A 5 -3.01 12.66 34.57
C VAL A 5 -3.65 13.27 33.32
N PRO A 6 -2.97 13.22 32.15
CA PRO A 6 -3.48 13.82 30.94
C PRO A 6 -4.70 13.06 30.41
N THR A 7 -5.80 13.77 30.19
CA THR A 7 -7.08 13.23 29.70
C THR A 7 -6.98 12.69 28.27
N ASN A 8 -5.97 13.15 27.49
CA ASN A 8 -5.68 12.66 26.15
C ASN A 8 -4.38 11.83 26.16
N ILE A 9 -4.51 10.54 26.47
CA ILE A 9 -3.37 9.63 26.58
C ILE A 9 -2.58 9.53 25.27
N ARG A 10 -3.25 9.63 24.11
CA ARG A 10 -2.60 9.51 22.80
C ARG A 10 -1.67 10.68 22.51
N GLU A 11 -2.12 11.89 22.77
CA GLU A 11 -1.29 13.10 22.66
C GLU A 11 -0.14 13.08 23.67
N HIS A 12 -0.39 12.56 24.87
CA HIS A 12 0.66 12.40 25.86
C HIS A 12 1.74 11.40 25.44
N ILE A 13 1.35 10.23 24.92
CA ILE A 13 2.27 9.25 24.35
C ILE A 13 3.08 9.89 23.21
N PHE A 14 2.42 10.61 22.31
CA PHE A 14 3.10 11.26 21.18
C PHE A 14 4.13 12.29 21.66
N ASN A 15 3.79 13.10 22.68
CA ASN A 15 4.71 14.04 23.30
C ASN A 15 5.90 13.34 23.97
N ILE A 16 5.69 12.19 24.62
CA ILE A 16 6.79 11.39 25.19
C ILE A 16 7.72 10.88 24.08
N LEU A 17 7.16 10.31 23.00
CA LEU A 17 7.92 9.80 21.87
C LEU A 17 8.73 10.90 21.17
N ARG A 18 8.15 12.11 21.06
CA ARG A 18 8.82 13.29 20.52
C ARG A 18 9.98 13.74 21.41
N LYS A 19 9.75 13.85 22.72
CA LYS A 19 10.78 14.23 23.71
C LYS A 19 11.93 13.22 23.76
N LYS A 20 11.64 11.93 23.63
CA LYS A 20 12.64 10.86 23.60
C LYS A 20 13.39 10.75 22.28
N GLY A 21 13.04 11.53 21.25
CA GLY A 21 13.69 11.49 19.94
C GLY A 21 13.38 10.25 19.11
N VAL A 22 12.51 9.34 19.58
CA VAL A 22 12.12 8.10 18.87
C VAL A 22 11.55 8.42 17.49
N LEU A 23 10.75 9.49 17.40
CA LEU A 23 10.15 9.93 16.14
C LEU A 23 11.21 10.33 15.10
N LYS A 24 12.37 10.87 15.51
CA LYS A 24 13.42 11.26 14.56
C LYS A 24 14.06 10.05 13.89
N ASN A 25 14.34 9.00 14.67
CA ASN A 25 14.89 7.75 14.13
C ASN A 25 13.88 7.07 13.22
N LEU A 26 12.60 7.02 13.63
CA LEU A 26 11.52 6.48 12.83
C LEU A 26 11.37 7.22 11.48
N THR A 27 11.38 8.56 11.49
CA THR A 27 11.31 9.34 10.25
C THR A 27 12.50 9.07 9.34
N LYS A 28 13.70 8.89 9.90
CA LYS A 28 14.89 8.55 9.11
C LYS A 28 14.75 7.17 8.46
N GLU A 29 14.37 6.15 9.21
CA GLU A 29 14.15 4.80 8.68
C GLU A 29 13.08 4.79 7.58
N LEU A 30 11.99 5.54 7.77
CA LEU A 30 10.94 5.67 6.75
C LEU A 30 11.43 6.42 5.51
N THR A 31 12.29 7.43 5.68
CA THR A 31 12.89 8.14 4.54
C THR A 31 13.85 7.21 3.78
N ASP A 32 14.63 6.39 4.48
CA ASP A 32 15.51 5.38 3.89
C ASP A 32 14.71 4.30 3.13
N LEU A 33 13.46 4.05 3.54
CA LEU A 33 12.51 3.19 2.84
C LEU A 33 11.80 3.88 1.65
N GLY A 34 12.09 5.16 1.39
CA GLY A 34 11.56 5.91 0.25
C GLY A 34 10.24 6.63 0.50
N TYR A 35 9.84 6.80 1.77
CA TYR A 35 8.71 7.66 2.11
C TYR A 35 9.14 9.13 2.17
N THR A 36 8.31 10.04 1.69
CA THR A 36 8.57 11.48 1.81
C THR A 36 8.29 11.98 3.23
N ASN A 37 9.00 13.02 3.67
CA ASN A 37 8.75 13.61 4.99
C ASN A 37 7.31 14.10 5.14
N ASP A 38 6.68 14.55 4.06
CA ASP A 38 5.28 14.99 4.06
C ASP A 38 4.33 13.81 4.27
N GLU A 39 4.51 12.69 3.57
CA GLU A 39 3.73 11.46 3.80
C GLU A 39 3.90 10.91 5.22
N ILE A 40 5.13 10.91 5.73
CA ILE A 40 5.45 10.47 7.10
C ILE A 40 4.75 11.39 8.11
N ARG A 41 4.75 12.70 7.84
CA ARG A 41 4.13 13.69 8.72
C ARG A 41 2.61 13.61 8.70
N ASP A 42 1.99 13.44 7.55
CA ASP A 42 0.52 13.33 7.42
C ASP A 42 -0.03 12.11 8.16
N GLU A 43 0.69 10.98 8.12
CA GLU A 43 0.31 9.76 8.85
C GLU A 43 0.64 9.84 10.36
N LEU A 44 1.67 10.60 10.74
CA LEU A 44 2.02 10.85 12.15
C LEU A 44 1.19 11.97 12.79
N GLU A 45 0.70 12.94 12.00
CA GLU A 45 -0.17 14.00 12.47
C GLU A 45 -1.54 13.41 12.79
N ILE A 46 -1.82 13.43 14.08
CA ILE A 46 -3.07 13.04 14.71
C ILE A 46 -4.24 13.60 13.88
N PRO A 47 -5.14 12.79 13.32
CA PRO A 47 -6.40 13.32 12.82
C PRO A 47 -7.11 13.93 14.04
N LYS A 48 -7.07 15.26 14.15
CA LYS A 48 -7.92 16.02 15.06
C LYS A 48 -9.33 15.55 14.73
N ARG A 49 -9.92 14.80 15.66
CA ARG A 49 -11.23 14.14 15.53
C ARG A 49 -12.14 14.95 14.61
N THR A 50 -12.24 14.54 13.35
CA THR A 50 -13.32 14.97 12.48
C THR A 50 -14.54 14.32 13.11
N LYS A 51 -15.26 15.10 13.91
CA LYS A 51 -16.55 14.75 14.46
C LYS A 51 -17.52 14.73 13.27
N VAL A 52 -17.45 13.68 12.45
CA VAL A 52 -18.41 13.47 11.38
C VAL A 52 -19.63 12.88 12.05
N GLU A 53 -20.58 13.74 12.43
CA GLU A 53 -21.94 13.33 12.79
C GLU A 53 -22.62 12.77 11.53
N THR A 54 -22.34 11.51 11.20
CA THR A 54 -23.18 10.74 10.29
C THR A 54 -24.51 10.44 10.99
N LYS A 55 -25.50 11.32 10.78
CA LYS A 55 -26.91 11.02 10.98
C LYS A 55 -27.31 9.90 10.02
N ILE A 56 -27.16 8.65 10.45
CA ILE A 56 -27.71 7.49 9.74
C ILE A 56 -29.23 7.50 9.98
N LYS A 57 -29.98 7.94 8.97
CA LYS A 57 -31.45 7.81 8.93
C LYS A 57 -31.76 6.38 8.52
N ILE A 58 -31.97 5.52 9.51
CA ILE A 58 -32.41 4.13 9.35
C ILE A 58 -33.81 4.16 8.70
N LYS A 59 -33.93 3.57 7.50
CA LYS A 59 -35.21 3.08 6.98
C LYS A 59 -35.05 1.59 6.67
N SER A 60 -35.47 0.79 7.63
CA SER A 60 -35.78 -0.62 7.52
C SER A 60 -36.92 -0.85 6.53
N LYS A 61 -36.73 -1.79 5.58
CA LYS A 61 -37.82 -2.67 5.12
C LYS A 61 -37.27 -4.02 4.64
N VAL A 62 -37.59 -5.03 5.43
CA VAL A 62 -37.41 -6.48 5.24
C VAL A 62 -38.30 -6.97 4.10
N VAL A 63 -37.81 -7.87 3.22
CA VAL A 63 -38.54 -9.06 2.73
C VAL A 63 -37.51 -10.14 2.31
N ALA A 64 -37.71 -11.35 2.83
CA ALA A 64 -36.86 -12.53 2.75
C ALA A 64 -37.01 -13.36 1.46
N LYS A 65 -36.06 -14.28 1.24
CA LYS A 65 -36.31 -15.73 1.03
C LYS A 65 -34.98 -16.51 1.14
N PRO A 66 -34.93 -17.61 1.93
CA PRO A 66 -33.80 -18.53 1.96
C PRO A 66 -34.09 -19.76 1.08
N THR A 67 -33.13 -20.20 0.27
CA THR A 67 -33.19 -21.53 -0.37
C THR A 67 -31.82 -22.21 -0.27
N VAL A 68 -31.83 -23.24 0.57
CA VAL A 68 -30.87 -24.33 0.73
C VAL A 68 -30.75 -25.11 -0.59
N ILE A 69 -29.54 -25.57 -0.93
CA ILE A 69 -29.24 -26.93 -1.41
C ILE A 69 -27.78 -27.23 -1.03
N GLU A 70 -27.63 -28.26 -0.21
CA GLU A 70 -26.39 -28.98 0.11
C GLU A 70 -25.98 -29.87 -1.07
N GLU A 71 -24.67 -30.03 -1.28
CA GLU A 71 -23.94 -31.32 -1.23
C GLU A 71 -22.56 -31.16 -1.92
N LEU A 72 -21.50 -31.92 -1.66
CA LEU A 72 -20.96 -32.63 -0.51
C LEU A 72 -19.68 -33.33 -1.03
N VAL A 73 -18.50 -32.95 -0.49
CA VAL A 73 -17.36 -33.82 -0.11
C VAL A 73 -16.54 -34.45 -1.25
N LYS A 74 -15.20 -34.34 -1.25
CA LYS A 74 -14.15 -35.15 -0.56
C LYS A 74 -12.78 -34.50 -0.83
N ASN A 75 -11.69 -34.60 -0.07
CA ASN A 75 -11.37 -35.36 1.14
C ASN A 75 -10.08 -34.82 1.78
N ASP A 76 -9.99 -35.10 3.08
CA ASP A 76 -8.83 -35.44 3.90
C ASP A 76 -7.65 -34.50 4.24
N LYS A 77 -7.42 -34.50 5.56
CA LYS A 77 -6.27 -34.00 6.31
C LYS A 77 -5.01 -34.82 5.98
N VAL A 78 -3.84 -34.19 6.18
CA VAL A 78 -2.77 -34.60 7.14
C VAL A 78 -1.41 -34.11 6.62
N LYS A 79 -0.86 -33.11 7.33
CA LYS A 79 0.50 -33.02 7.88
C LYS A 79 1.65 -33.70 7.07
N SER A 80 2.65 -32.92 6.64
CA SER A 80 4.07 -33.05 7.04
C SER A 80 5.04 -32.25 6.15
N HIS A 81 6.16 -31.87 6.75
CA HIS A 81 7.32 -31.17 6.20
C HIS A 81 8.02 -31.92 5.05
N ALA A 82 8.56 -31.17 4.08
CA ALA A 82 9.82 -31.40 3.32
C ALA A 82 9.90 -30.31 2.23
N ALA A 83 10.85 -29.37 2.29
CA ALA A 83 12.19 -29.43 1.68
C ALA A 83 12.19 -29.19 0.14
N LEU A 84 12.81 -28.07 -0.25
CA LEU A 84 13.59 -27.79 -1.47
C LEU A 84 13.02 -28.17 -2.85
N ASP A 85 12.72 -27.15 -3.66
CA ASP A 85 13.15 -26.99 -5.06
C ASP A 85 12.82 -25.52 -5.46
N SER A 86 13.80 -24.62 -5.55
CA SER A 86 14.62 -24.34 -6.74
C SER A 86 13.77 -24.06 -8.00
N GLU A 87 13.71 -22.76 -8.32
CA GLU A 87 13.37 -22.04 -9.57
C GLU A 87 13.00 -22.84 -10.85
N PRO A 88 12.23 -22.19 -11.75
CA PRO A 88 12.92 -21.53 -12.85
C PRO A 88 12.55 -20.05 -12.99
N LYS A 89 13.60 -19.23 -13.12
CA LYS A 89 13.61 -17.95 -13.82
C LYS A 89 12.73 -17.98 -15.07
N GLU A 90 11.69 -17.16 -15.12
CA GLU A 90 11.22 -16.62 -16.40
C GLU A 90 11.89 -15.27 -16.61
N GLU A 91 13.08 -15.31 -17.23
CA GLU A 91 13.65 -14.19 -17.95
C GLU A 91 12.74 -13.91 -19.16
N ILE A 92 11.75 -13.05 -18.97
CA ILE A 92 10.94 -12.54 -20.08
C ILE A 92 11.82 -11.53 -20.84
N PRO A 93 11.98 -11.66 -22.18
CA PRO A 93 12.77 -10.74 -22.98
C PRO A 93 12.30 -9.30 -22.76
N ILE A 94 13.20 -8.45 -22.28
CA ILE A 94 13.00 -7.00 -22.20
C ILE A 94 13.03 -6.48 -23.64
N GLU A 95 11.89 -6.50 -24.32
CA GLU A 95 11.67 -5.63 -25.47
C GLU A 95 11.78 -4.20 -24.96
N LYS A 96 12.82 -3.50 -25.40
CA LYS A 96 12.98 -2.06 -25.17
C LYS A 96 11.72 -1.37 -25.68
N PRO A 97 10.92 -0.71 -24.83
CA PRO A 97 9.80 0.08 -25.32
C PRO A 97 10.36 1.19 -26.21
N SER A 98 9.73 1.33 -27.37
CA SER A 98 10.00 2.31 -28.41
C SER A 98 10.39 3.67 -27.83
N THR A 99 11.58 4.12 -28.20
CA THR A 99 12.20 5.41 -27.85
C THR A 99 11.28 6.57 -28.24
N GLY A 100 10.39 6.99 -27.33
CA GLY A 100 9.49 8.13 -27.56
C GLY A 100 8.30 8.27 -26.61
N GLY A 101 7.99 7.25 -25.80
CA GLY A 101 6.90 7.33 -24.83
C GLY A 101 7.22 8.17 -23.60
N SER A 102 6.23 8.90 -23.08
CA SER A 102 6.33 9.60 -21.80
C SER A 102 6.55 8.60 -20.66
N ILE A 103 7.22 9.00 -19.56
CA ILE A 103 7.43 8.16 -18.36
C ILE A 103 6.10 7.55 -17.89
N GLU A 104 5.03 8.32 -17.96
CA GLU A 104 3.69 7.88 -17.57
C GLU A 104 3.19 6.69 -18.40
N GLU A 105 3.45 6.69 -19.71
CA GLU A 105 3.04 5.60 -20.61
C GLU A 105 3.82 4.33 -20.29
N VAL A 106 5.12 4.45 -20.04
CA VAL A 106 5.98 3.33 -19.65
C VAL A 106 5.49 2.73 -18.33
N ILE A 107 5.13 3.56 -17.35
CA ILE A 107 4.58 3.12 -16.07
C ILE A 107 3.26 2.35 -16.26
N ILE A 108 2.36 2.86 -17.10
CA ILE A 108 1.07 2.23 -17.38
C ILE A 108 1.26 0.91 -18.13
N GLU A 109 2.11 0.89 -19.16
CA GLU A 109 2.43 -0.31 -19.93
C GLU A 109 3.01 -1.41 -19.02
N HIS A 110 3.94 -1.01 -18.13
CA HIS A 110 4.56 -1.92 -17.18
C HIS A 110 3.56 -2.53 -16.19
N LEU A 111 2.64 -1.72 -15.65
CA LEU A 111 1.55 -2.23 -14.81
C LEU A 111 0.56 -3.09 -15.59
N THR A 112 0.37 -2.82 -16.88
CA THR A 112 -0.47 -3.65 -17.76
C THR A 112 0.13 -5.04 -17.94
N LYS A 113 1.47 -5.14 -18.05
CA LYS A 113 2.22 -6.41 -18.17
C LYS A 113 2.24 -7.18 -16.85
N LYS A 114 2.64 -6.56 -15.74
CA LYS A 114 2.81 -7.24 -14.43
C LYS A 114 1.54 -7.36 -13.60
N LYS A 115 0.47 -6.63 -13.94
CA LYS A 115 -0.81 -6.48 -13.22
C LYS A 115 -0.71 -5.88 -11.82
N ILE A 116 0.25 -6.33 -11.00
CA ILE A 116 0.43 -5.93 -9.61
C ILE A 116 1.90 -5.84 -9.25
N ILE A 117 2.32 -4.73 -8.65
CA ILE A 117 3.67 -4.53 -8.13
C ILE A 117 3.63 -4.34 -6.63
N VAL A 118 4.28 -5.21 -5.85
CA VAL A 118 4.07 -5.31 -4.40
C VAL A 118 4.51 -4.05 -3.64
N THR A 119 5.64 -3.46 -4.04
CA THR A 119 6.24 -2.31 -3.35
C THR A 119 6.58 -1.17 -4.30
N LYS A 120 6.56 0.08 -3.79
CA LYS A 120 6.96 1.25 -4.59
C LYS A 120 8.43 1.16 -5.00
N ALA A 121 9.31 0.67 -4.12
CA ALA A 121 10.73 0.49 -4.42
C ALA A 121 10.97 -0.46 -5.61
N GLN A 122 10.30 -1.62 -5.63
CA GLN A 122 10.36 -2.53 -6.78
C GLN A 122 9.85 -1.84 -8.04
N PHE A 123 8.73 -1.12 -7.95
CA PHE A 123 8.17 -0.39 -9.08
C PHE A 123 9.18 0.61 -9.66
N VAL A 124 9.79 1.42 -8.81
CA VAL A 124 10.78 2.43 -9.22
C VAL A 124 12.02 1.78 -9.83
N ASN A 125 12.53 0.70 -9.22
CA ASN A 125 13.73 0.01 -9.71
C ASN A 125 13.50 -0.60 -11.10
N GLU A 126 12.35 -1.22 -11.33
CA GLU A 126 12.03 -1.84 -12.61
C GLU A 126 11.90 -0.81 -13.74
N ILE A 127 11.32 0.36 -13.46
CA ILE A 127 11.26 1.45 -14.46
C ILE A 127 12.62 2.15 -14.62
N LYS A 128 13.44 2.17 -13.57
CA LYS A 128 14.80 2.70 -13.63
C LYS A 128 15.70 1.88 -14.55
N GLU A 129 15.50 0.56 -14.63
CA GLU A 129 16.19 -0.32 -15.59
C GLU A 129 15.87 0.04 -17.05
N ILE A 130 14.73 0.70 -17.31
CA ILE A 130 14.33 1.19 -18.64
C ILE A 130 15.09 2.48 -19.01
N GLY A 131 15.73 3.14 -18.04
CA GLY A 131 16.62 4.29 -18.27
C GLY A 131 16.11 5.64 -17.75
N PHE A 132 15.05 5.66 -16.94
CA PHE A 132 14.50 6.90 -16.37
C PHE A 132 15.12 7.24 -15.01
N ASN A 133 15.13 8.53 -14.67
CA ASN A 133 15.62 9.00 -13.38
C ASN A 133 14.62 8.64 -12.27
N GLN A 134 15.12 8.09 -11.17
CA GLN A 134 14.33 7.75 -9.99
C GLN A 134 13.40 8.88 -9.53
N LYS A 135 13.88 10.13 -9.48
CA LYS A 135 13.06 11.27 -9.03
C LYS A 135 11.88 11.54 -9.96
N GLU A 136 12.09 11.38 -11.26
CA GLU A 136 11.04 11.58 -12.27
C GLU A 136 10.02 10.45 -12.21
N ILE A 137 10.48 9.20 -12.04
CA ILE A 137 9.63 8.03 -11.87
C ILE A 137 8.74 8.20 -10.63
N GLU A 138 9.32 8.54 -9.48
CA GLU A 138 8.56 8.74 -8.23
C GLU A 138 7.52 9.85 -8.36
N LYS A 139 7.88 10.95 -9.04
CA LYS A 139 6.96 12.04 -9.34
C LYS A 139 5.82 11.55 -10.23
N SER A 140 6.10 10.89 -11.35
CA SER A 140 5.08 10.36 -12.26
C SER A 140 4.18 9.32 -11.60
N ILE A 141 4.70 8.45 -10.73
CA ILE A 141 3.89 7.52 -9.93
C ILE A 141 2.91 8.30 -9.03
N ASN A 142 3.39 9.34 -8.35
CA ASN A 142 2.54 10.16 -7.50
C ASN A 142 1.49 10.92 -8.33
N ASP A 143 1.87 11.49 -9.47
CA ASP A 143 0.97 12.19 -10.38
C ASP A 143 -0.13 11.24 -10.91
N LEU A 144 0.23 10.03 -11.34
CA LEU A 144 -0.73 9.01 -11.79
C LEU A 144 -1.66 8.53 -10.67
N LYS A 145 -1.16 8.49 -9.42
CA LYS A 145 -1.97 8.17 -8.24
C LYS A 145 -2.98 9.28 -7.96
N VAL A 146 -2.57 10.55 -8.04
CA VAL A 146 -3.44 11.71 -7.86
C VAL A 146 -4.49 11.80 -8.97
N GLN A 147 -4.11 11.48 -10.21
CA GLN A 147 -5.02 11.36 -11.35
C GLN A 147 -5.98 10.16 -11.24
N GLY A 148 -5.76 9.26 -10.28
CA GLY A 148 -6.57 8.06 -10.09
C GLY A 148 -6.36 7.00 -11.16
N ARG A 149 -5.28 7.06 -11.95
CA ARG A 149 -4.95 6.04 -12.97
C ARG A 149 -4.34 4.78 -12.36
N ILE A 150 -3.64 4.95 -11.24
CA ILE A 150 -3.06 3.85 -10.46
C ILE A 150 -3.50 3.95 -9.01
N LYS A 151 -3.54 2.81 -8.32
CA LYS A 151 -3.85 2.74 -6.89
C LYS A 151 -2.97 1.74 -6.18
N TYR A 152 -2.72 2.00 -4.90
CA TYR A 152 -2.09 1.04 -4.01
C TYR A 152 -3.14 0.28 -3.20
N SER A 153 -3.30 -1.00 -3.48
CA SER A 153 -4.15 -1.90 -2.69
C SER A 153 -3.39 -2.41 -1.47
N ARG A 154 -3.99 -2.23 -0.29
CA ARG A 154 -3.58 -2.91 0.95
C ARG A 154 -4.24 -4.28 1.12
N ALA A 155 -5.29 -4.56 0.33
CA ALA A 155 -5.98 -5.85 0.33
C ALA A 155 -5.20 -6.88 -0.50
N SER A 156 -5.38 -8.18 -0.23
CA SER A 156 -4.74 -9.23 -1.01
C SER A 156 -5.36 -9.34 -2.41
N PRO A 157 -4.57 -9.34 -3.49
CA PRO A 157 -3.11 -9.16 -3.55
C PRO A 157 -2.66 -7.70 -3.31
N LYS A 158 -1.70 -7.53 -2.38
CA LYS A 158 -1.17 -6.22 -1.97
C LYS A 158 -0.23 -5.68 -3.04
N GLY A 159 -0.43 -4.43 -3.45
CA GLY A 159 0.46 -3.79 -4.42
C GLY A 159 -0.17 -2.63 -5.19
N TRP A 160 0.63 -2.07 -6.08
CA TRP A 160 0.26 -1.08 -7.08
C TRP A 160 -0.40 -1.75 -8.27
N SER A 161 -1.56 -1.25 -8.68
CA SER A 161 -2.28 -1.70 -9.86
C SER A 161 -2.85 -0.50 -10.60
N LEU A 162 -3.30 -0.74 -11.83
CA LEU A 162 -4.21 0.18 -12.51
C LEU A 162 -5.53 0.25 -11.74
N THR A 163 -6.19 1.41 -11.79
CA THR A 163 -7.46 1.64 -11.08
C THR A 163 -8.62 0.93 -11.73
#